data_AF-A0A101HU99-F1
#
_entry.id   AF-A0A101HU99-F1
#
_cell.length_a   1.000
_cell.length_b   1.000
_cell.length_c   1.000
_cell.angle_alpha   90.00
_cell.angle_beta   90.00
_cell.angle_gamma   90.00
#
_symmetry.space_group_name_H-M   'P 1'
#
loop_
_entity.id
_entity.type
_entity.pdbx_description
1 polymer ?
#
loop_
_entity_poly.entity_id
_entity_poly.type
_entity_poly.pdbx_seq_one_letter_code
_entity_poly.pdbx_strand_id
1 'polypeptide(L)'
;MKIELPSLKIFKKKNKEIPQPRIEEVSIGNQKSKPKKKKTVLFLVSGLAVILLILAWFFAFSPVLALKNNLREGQKIILEAKQGLAEKNLPFLENRALAGVDLLTDSSRQFQKMSWLKIVPVANKYFNNAEYTLLAAEKLLDAGVLTIKAAAPYADILGFEQGENQPQEENQKTQDRIQFLMETGPELAKSIDTISQDVKEAKNQLDKVNQKYLPDNFQGWPIKSSFVSLKEALEKNLGFITGLKPALENLPYFLGQDETRTYLVIFQNDSELRPSGGFLTAYAILEVKDGQVTPVLSQDIYDLDARFNHRIEAPRPIADYLPNVYYWNLRDMNLSPDFIVSMDTFYQYYQTVPGTREVDGILAVAGISGFLQQEMQRGLYQSVFGTVNAKIIVTNKEPFTAHQIAFDVLGSQQFSLVKALISLDGHICRF
;
A
#
# COMPACT_ATOMS: atom_id res chain seq x y z
N MET A 1 100.69 -52.91 30.88
CA MET A 1 101.23 -52.60 32.22
C MET A 1 100.38 -53.34 33.23
N LYS A 2 100.98 -54.27 33.98
CA LYS A 2 100.37 -55.07 35.05
C LYS A 2 99.74 -54.17 36.11
N ILE A 3 98.60 -54.56 36.70
CA ILE A 3 98.46 -54.74 38.15
C ILE A 3 97.54 -55.94 38.41
N GLU A 4 98.01 -56.83 39.28
CA GLU A 4 97.48 -58.13 39.66
C GLU A 4 96.63 -58.04 40.96
N LEU A 5 95.52 -58.82 40.99
CA LEU A 5 95.03 -59.77 42.03
C LEU A 5 94.83 -59.29 43.51
N PRO A 6 94.27 -60.09 44.47
CA PRO A 6 93.76 -61.48 44.42
C PRO A 6 92.46 -61.81 45.21
N SER A 7 91.97 -63.02 44.91
CA SER A 7 91.44 -64.08 45.80
C SER A 7 90.13 -63.89 46.57
N LEU A 8 89.21 -64.83 46.36
CA LEU A 8 89.01 -65.95 47.30
C LEU A 8 88.19 -67.10 46.68
N LYS A 9 88.67 -68.32 46.96
CA LYS A 9 88.13 -69.62 46.56
C LYS A 9 86.88 -69.96 47.37
N ILE A 10 85.87 -70.56 46.74
CA ILE A 10 85.01 -71.56 47.42
C ILE A 10 84.75 -72.74 46.49
N PHE A 11 84.86 -73.93 47.08
CA PHE A 11 84.81 -75.26 46.51
C PHE A 11 83.44 -75.69 45.97
N LYS A 12 83.50 -76.54 44.94
CA LYS A 12 82.42 -77.33 44.32
C LYS A 12 81.52 -78.06 45.34
N LYS A 13 80.21 -78.12 45.03
CA LYS A 13 79.42 -79.33 45.28
C LYS A 13 78.44 -79.61 44.13
N LYS A 14 78.54 -80.85 43.66
CA LYS A 14 77.81 -81.53 42.59
C LYS A 14 76.38 -81.81 43.04
N ASN A 15 75.37 -81.61 42.19
CA ASN A 15 74.08 -82.28 42.32
C ASN A 15 73.45 -82.57 40.94
N LYS A 16 72.84 -83.75 40.88
CA LYS A 16 72.31 -84.48 39.72
C LYS A 16 71.28 -83.69 38.92
N GLU A 17 71.36 -83.78 37.59
CA GLU A 17 70.22 -83.49 36.69
C GLU A 17 69.23 -84.67 36.75
N ILE A 18 67.96 -84.33 36.99
CA ILE A 18 66.79 -85.20 36.86
C ILE A 18 66.15 -84.87 35.51
N PRO A 19 65.75 -85.86 34.69
CA PRO A 19 65.28 -85.64 33.32
C PRO A 19 63.83 -85.13 33.29
N GLN A 20 63.53 -84.19 32.39
CA GLN A 20 62.23 -83.56 32.21
C GLN A 20 61.99 -83.18 30.73
N PRO A 21 60.73 -83.06 30.27
CA PRO A 21 60.12 -83.99 29.32
C PRO A 21 59.99 -83.44 27.89
N ARG A 22 59.60 -84.35 26.98
CA ARG A 22 59.21 -84.16 25.57
C ARG A 22 58.50 -82.81 25.32
N ILE A 23 59.15 -81.97 24.52
CA ILE A 23 58.62 -80.68 24.05
C ILE A 23 57.60 -80.94 22.94
N GLU A 24 56.34 -80.59 23.17
CA GLU A 24 55.37 -80.34 22.11
C GLU A 24 55.73 -79.01 21.44
N GLU A 25 55.84 -79.03 20.10
CA GLU A 25 55.96 -77.82 19.30
C GLU A 25 54.70 -76.97 19.42
N VAL A 26 54.74 -75.97 20.29
CA VAL A 26 53.77 -74.89 20.31
C VAL A 26 54.09 -73.97 19.13
N SER A 27 53.28 -74.06 18.07
CA SER A 27 53.28 -73.06 17.00
C SER A 27 52.93 -71.70 17.62
N ILE A 28 53.90 -70.79 17.69
CA ILE A 28 53.64 -69.39 18.03
C ILE A 28 52.91 -68.78 16.83
N GLY A 29 51.57 -68.84 16.90
CA GLY A 29 50.69 -68.13 15.99
C GLY A 29 51.02 -66.64 16.03
N ASN A 30 51.48 -66.14 14.89
CA ASN A 30 51.70 -64.73 14.63
C ASN A 30 50.33 -64.00 14.72
N GLN A 31 49.96 -63.52 15.92
CA GLN A 31 48.76 -62.71 16.10
C GLN A 31 48.98 -61.36 15.41
N LYS A 32 48.59 -61.28 14.14
CA LYS A 32 48.32 -60.00 13.46
C LYS A 32 47.33 -59.23 14.33
N SER A 33 47.80 -58.17 15.00
CA SER A 33 46.92 -57.20 15.65
C SER A 33 45.99 -56.60 14.60
N LYS A 34 44.74 -57.07 14.53
CA LYS A 34 43.72 -56.53 13.63
C LYS A 34 43.56 -55.02 13.90
N PRO A 35 43.44 -54.17 12.86
CA PRO A 35 43.41 -52.72 13.04
C PRO A 35 42.05 -52.28 13.59
N LYS A 36 41.83 -52.41 14.92
CA LYS A 36 40.59 -51.97 15.58
C LYS A 36 40.33 -50.46 15.41
N LYS A 37 41.39 -49.64 15.25
CA LYS A 37 41.27 -48.18 15.04
C LYS A 37 40.50 -47.79 13.75
N LYS A 38 40.60 -48.57 12.65
CA LYS A 38 39.88 -48.24 11.40
C LYS A 38 38.35 -48.37 11.53
N LYS A 39 37.85 -49.34 12.31
CA LYS A 39 36.41 -49.53 12.51
C LYS A 39 35.79 -48.46 13.42
N THR A 40 36.51 -48.00 14.44
CA THR A 40 36.05 -46.91 15.32
C THR A 40 36.01 -45.57 14.59
N VAL A 41 37.01 -45.27 13.75
CA VAL A 41 37.01 -44.07 12.91
C VAL A 41 35.88 -44.12 11.88
N LEU A 42 35.62 -45.27 11.25
CA LEU A 42 34.50 -45.44 10.32
C LEU A 42 33.14 -45.21 11.00
N PHE A 43 32.96 -45.70 12.23
CA PHE A 43 31.73 -45.53 13.01
C PHE A 43 31.52 -44.07 13.46
N LEU A 44 32.59 -43.36 13.81
CA LEU A 44 32.56 -41.93 14.14
C LEU A 44 32.24 -41.07 12.90
N VAL A 45 32.84 -41.39 11.75
CA VAL A 45 32.56 -40.71 10.47
C VAL A 45 31.12 -40.98 10.02
N SER A 46 30.61 -42.21 10.17
CA SER A 46 29.21 -42.51 9.85
C SER A 46 28.23 -41.85 10.81
N GLY A 47 28.56 -41.79 12.12
CA GLY A 47 27.75 -41.06 13.10
C GLY A 47 27.68 -39.57 12.81
N LEU A 48 28.82 -38.96 12.47
CA LEU A 48 28.88 -37.56 12.04
C LEU A 48 28.10 -37.32 10.74
N ALA A 49 28.17 -38.23 9.78
CA ALA A 49 27.40 -38.15 8.54
C ALA A 49 25.89 -38.22 8.78
N VAL A 50 25.42 -39.09 9.69
CA VAL A 50 24.00 -39.15 10.07
C VAL A 50 23.55 -37.87 10.76
N ILE A 51 24.37 -37.31 11.65
CA ILE A 51 24.08 -36.02 12.29
C ILE A 51 24.02 -34.90 11.24
N LEU A 52 24.95 -34.86 10.29
CA LEU A 52 24.93 -33.89 9.20
C LEU A 52 23.69 -34.05 8.29
N LEU A 53 23.24 -35.28 8.04
CA LEU A 53 22.01 -35.54 7.28
C LEU A 53 20.76 -35.09 8.05
N ILE A 54 20.71 -35.32 9.37
CA ILE A 54 19.62 -34.84 10.22
C ILE A 54 19.60 -33.30 10.27
N LEU A 55 20.78 -32.68 10.41
CA LEU A 55 20.92 -31.23 10.36
C LEU A 55 20.52 -30.68 8.99
N ALA A 56 20.95 -31.30 7.89
CA ALA A 56 20.55 -30.91 6.53
C ALA A 56 19.04 -31.08 6.32
N TRP A 57 18.45 -32.15 6.84
CA TRP A 57 17.00 -32.36 6.80
C TRP A 57 16.26 -31.25 7.54
N PHE A 58 16.67 -30.93 8.76
CA PHE A 58 15.98 -29.95 9.62
C PHE A 58 16.22 -28.49 9.20
N PHE A 59 17.45 -28.14 8.79
CA PHE A 59 17.86 -26.76 8.51
C PHE A 59 17.90 -26.39 7.01
N ALA A 60 17.77 -27.35 6.10
CA ALA A 60 17.73 -27.08 4.66
C ALA A 60 16.49 -27.68 3.99
N PHE A 61 16.27 -28.98 4.08
CA PHE A 61 15.25 -29.65 3.27
C PHE A 61 13.81 -29.38 3.75
N SER A 62 13.54 -29.55 5.04
CA SER A 62 12.20 -29.34 5.63
C SER A 62 11.71 -27.90 5.50
N PRO A 63 12.52 -26.85 5.79
CA PRO A 63 12.10 -25.46 5.61
C PRO A 63 11.77 -25.12 4.16
N VAL A 64 12.55 -25.60 3.19
CA VAL A 64 12.31 -25.36 1.76
C VAL A 64 10.98 -25.97 1.30
N LEU A 65 10.67 -27.20 1.74
CA LEU A 65 9.38 -27.82 1.45
C LEU A 65 8.21 -27.07 2.08
N ALA A 66 8.36 -26.63 3.33
CA ALA A 66 7.33 -25.85 4.00
C ALA A 66 7.08 -24.51 3.29
N LEU A 67 8.14 -23.77 2.93
CA LEU A 67 8.03 -22.53 2.18
C LEU A 67 7.39 -22.73 0.80
N LYS A 68 7.70 -23.83 0.12
CA LYS A 68 7.07 -24.18 -1.15
C LYS A 68 5.56 -24.37 -0.99
N ASN A 69 5.13 -25.06 0.06
CA ASN A 69 3.71 -25.27 0.35
C ASN A 69 3.03 -23.97 0.77
N ASN A 70 3.68 -23.18 1.62
CA ASN A 70 3.16 -21.88 2.05
C ASN A 70 3.01 -20.93 0.87
N LEU A 71 3.94 -20.91 -0.09
CA LEU A 71 3.78 -20.09 -1.27
C LEU A 71 2.53 -20.47 -2.08
N ARG A 72 2.25 -21.77 -2.22
CA ARG A 72 1.05 -22.26 -2.91
C ARG A 72 -0.23 -21.85 -2.19
N GLU A 73 -0.28 -21.97 -0.86
CA GLU A 73 -1.44 -21.52 -0.08
C GLU A 73 -1.57 -19.99 -0.12
N GLY A 74 -0.45 -19.26 -0.11
CA GLY A 74 -0.44 -17.81 -0.20
C GLY A 74 -0.96 -17.31 -1.55
N GLN A 75 -0.62 -17.99 -2.65
CA GLN A 75 -1.20 -17.70 -3.96
C GLN A 75 -2.73 -17.86 -3.94
N LYS A 76 -3.24 -18.92 -3.30
CA LYS A 76 -4.67 -19.15 -3.15
C LYS A 76 -5.33 -18.06 -2.31
N ILE A 77 -4.76 -17.70 -1.17
CA ILE A 77 -5.27 -16.62 -0.31
C ILE A 77 -5.31 -15.28 -1.06
N ILE A 78 -4.29 -14.95 -1.87
CA ILE A 78 -4.29 -13.72 -2.68
C ILE A 78 -5.42 -13.75 -3.71
N LEU A 79 -5.67 -14.89 -4.37
CA LEU A 79 -6.76 -15.03 -5.34
C LEU A 79 -8.13 -14.92 -4.67
N GLU A 80 -8.31 -15.57 -3.52
CA GLU A 80 -9.54 -15.48 -2.72
C GLU A 80 -9.75 -14.06 -2.19
N ALA A 81 -8.71 -13.38 -1.70
CA ALA A 81 -8.81 -11.98 -1.28
C ALA A 81 -9.21 -11.06 -2.44
N LYS A 82 -8.66 -11.28 -3.64
CA LYS A 82 -9.09 -10.53 -4.84
C LYS A 82 -10.57 -10.78 -5.16
N GLN A 83 -11.03 -12.02 -5.03
CA GLN A 83 -12.44 -12.36 -5.22
C GLN A 83 -13.32 -11.68 -4.17
N GLY A 84 -12.94 -11.73 -2.89
CA GLY A 84 -13.66 -11.05 -1.80
C GLY A 84 -13.80 -9.54 -2.02
N LEU A 85 -12.79 -8.91 -2.61
CA LEU A 85 -12.84 -7.51 -2.98
C LEU A 85 -13.81 -7.26 -4.15
N ALA A 86 -13.80 -8.13 -5.16
CA ALA A 86 -14.71 -8.04 -6.30
C ALA A 86 -16.17 -8.25 -5.89
N GLU A 87 -16.40 -9.16 -4.93
CA GLU A 87 -17.71 -9.44 -4.32
C GLU A 87 -18.09 -8.45 -3.22
N LYS A 88 -17.18 -7.52 -2.88
CA LYS A 88 -17.35 -6.53 -1.81
C LYS A 88 -17.76 -7.15 -0.46
N ASN A 89 -17.21 -8.33 -0.16
CA ASN A 89 -17.49 -9.06 1.08
C ASN A 89 -16.39 -8.76 2.11
N LEU A 90 -16.64 -7.79 2.99
CA LEU A 90 -15.65 -7.32 3.96
C LEU A 90 -15.30 -8.35 5.04
N PRO A 91 -16.26 -9.11 5.62
CA PRO A 91 -15.94 -10.20 6.55
C PRO A 91 -15.08 -11.30 5.92
N PHE A 92 -15.36 -11.67 4.66
CA PHE A 92 -14.54 -12.66 3.95
C PHE A 92 -13.13 -12.13 3.69
N LEU A 93 -13.00 -10.86 3.28
CA LEU A 93 -11.70 -10.20 3.13
C LEU A 93 -10.88 -10.19 4.41
N GLU A 94 -11.50 -9.84 5.54
CA GLU A 94 -10.82 -9.84 6.84
C GLU A 94 -10.29 -11.23 7.18
N ASN A 95 -11.11 -12.26 7.02
CA ASN A 95 -10.72 -13.63 7.27
C ASN A 95 -9.52 -14.07 6.41
N ARG A 96 -9.52 -13.74 5.11
CA ARG A 96 -8.42 -14.08 4.19
C ARG A 96 -7.16 -13.28 4.48
N ALA A 97 -7.29 -12.01 4.87
CA ALA A 97 -6.15 -11.18 5.26
C ALA A 97 -5.47 -11.74 6.52
N LEU A 98 -6.25 -12.12 7.54
CA LEU A 98 -5.73 -12.76 8.75
C LEU A 98 -5.08 -14.11 8.47
N ALA A 99 -5.68 -14.95 7.61
CA ALA A 99 -5.05 -16.19 7.16
C ALA A 99 -3.72 -15.93 6.43
N GLY A 100 -3.62 -14.83 5.68
CA GLY A 100 -2.38 -14.37 5.07
C GLY A 100 -1.31 -14.00 6.11
N VAL A 101 -1.68 -13.31 7.19
CA VAL A 101 -0.78 -12.96 8.30
C VAL A 101 -0.24 -14.22 8.98
N ASP A 102 -1.10 -15.18 9.29
CA ASP A 102 -0.70 -16.45 9.91
C ASP A 102 0.27 -17.24 9.02
N LEU A 103 -0.05 -17.32 7.73
CA LEU A 103 0.78 -18.00 6.74
C LEU A 103 2.14 -17.32 6.55
N LEU A 104 2.17 -15.98 6.54
CA LEU A 104 3.41 -15.23 6.45
C LEU A 104 4.25 -15.41 7.71
N THR A 105 3.63 -15.43 8.88
CA THR A 105 4.30 -15.68 10.17
C THR A 105 4.95 -17.06 10.19
N ASP A 106 4.25 -18.11 9.73
CA ASP A 106 4.87 -19.43 9.59
C ASP A 106 6.00 -19.41 8.55
N SER A 107 5.79 -18.74 7.41
CA SER A 107 6.81 -18.63 6.36
C SER A 107 8.09 -17.96 6.87
N SER A 108 7.97 -16.84 7.59
CA SER A 108 9.09 -16.15 8.25
C SER A 108 9.77 -17.08 9.25
N ARG A 109 9.02 -17.83 10.06
CA ARG A 109 9.59 -18.81 11.00
C ARG A 109 10.37 -19.93 10.31
N GLN A 110 9.85 -20.50 9.22
CA GLN A 110 10.58 -21.52 8.45
C GLN A 110 11.81 -20.93 7.77
N PHE A 111 11.69 -19.72 7.23
CA PHE A 111 12.78 -18.99 6.59
C PHE A 111 13.95 -18.73 7.55
N GLN A 112 13.66 -18.33 8.79
CA GLN A 112 14.69 -18.08 9.82
C GLN A 112 15.50 -19.33 10.19
N LYS A 113 14.96 -20.55 10.03
CA LYS A 113 15.75 -21.79 10.21
C LYS A 113 16.91 -21.89 9.22
N MET A 114 16.81 -21.22 8.08
CA MET A 114 17.86 -21.20 7.06
C MET A 114 18.85 -20.04 7.22
N SER A 115 18.89 -19.38 8.38
CA SER A 115 19.80 -18.26 8.66
C SER A 115 21.29 -18.57 8.46
N TRP A 116 21.68 -19.84 8.47
CA TRP A 116 23.04 -20.28 8.14
C TRP A 116 23.46 -19.85 6.71
N LEU A 117 22.51 -19.64 5.81
CA LEU A 117 22.76 -19.13 4.45
C LEU A 117 23.33 -17.71 4.42
N LYS A 118 23.18 -16.93 5.49
CA LYS A 118 23.77 -15.57 5.63
C LYS A 118 25.31 -15.59 5.51
N ILE A 119 25.94 -16.71 5.87
CA ILE A 119 27.41 -16.85 5.87
C ILE A 119 27.93 -17.28 4.47
N VAL A 120 27.07 -17.86 3.63
CA VAL A 120 27.47 -18.40 2.32
C VAL A 120 27.49 -17.28 1.27
N PRO A 121 28.62 -16.93 0.63
CA PRO A 121 28.77 -15.70 -0.15
C PRO A 121 27.75 -15.48 -1.28
N VAL A 122 27.34 -16.55 -1.96
CA VAL A 122 26.34 -16.47 -3.05
C VAL A 122 24.92 -16.57 -2.51
N ALA A 123 24.66 -17.50 -1.59
CA ALA A 123 23.33 -17.74 -1.06
C ALA A 123 22.83 -16.60 -0.17
N ASN A 124 23.73 -15.90 0.53
CA ASN A 124 23.43 -14.72 1.34
C ASN A 124 22.68 -13.64 0.54
N LYS A 125 22.98 -13.47 -0.75
CA LYS A 125 22.33 -12.46 -1.60
C LYS A 125 20.86 -12.79 -1.85
N TYR A 126 20.55 -14.06 -2.10
CA TYR A 126 19.18 -14.54 -2.24
C TYR A 126 18.45 -14.52 -0.89
N PHE A 127 19.15 -14.88 0.19
CA PHE A 127 18.61 -14.83 1.54
C PHE A 127 18.18 -13.41 1.93
N ASN A 128 19.07 -12.41 1.80
CA ASN A 128 18.74 -11.03 2.17
C ASN A 128 17.59 -10.48 1.32
N ASN A 129 17.56 -10.78 0.02
CA ASN A 129 16.44 -10.41 -0.84
C ASN A 129 15.10 -10.98 -0.34
N ALA A 130 15.08 -12.27 0.02
CA ALA A 130 13.90 -12.91 0.58
C ALA A 130 13.53 -12.32 1.94
N GLU A 131 14.51 -12.02 2.80
CA GLU A 131 14.30 -11.38 4.11
C GLU A 131 13.63 -10.01 3.96
N TYR A 132 14.16 -9.13 3.09
CA TYR A 132 13.54 -7.84 2.80
C TYR A 132 12.13 -7.98 2.19
N THR A 133 11.91 -8.99 1.35
CA THR A 133 10.59 -9.24 0.74
C THR A 133 9.57 -9.71 1.79
N LEU A 134 9.98 -10.59 2.71
CA LEU A 134 9.11 -11.07 3.80
C LEU A 134 8.74 -9.93 4.76
N LEU A 135 9.71 -9.09 5.14
CA LEU A 135 9.47 -7.91 5.97
C LEU A 135 8.53 -6.91 5.28
N ALA A 136 8.69 -6.70 3.98
CA ALA A 136 7.76 -5.87 3.21
C ALA A 136 6.35 -6.48 3.18
N ALA A 137 6.23 -7.79 2.97
CA ALA A 137 4.95 -8.48 2.96
C ALA A 137 4.23 -8.39 4.31
N GLU A 138 4.97 -8.46 5.42
CA GLU A 138 4.44 -8.31 6.78
C GLU A 138 3.78 -6.94 6.94
N LYS A 139 4.52 -5.89 6.59
CA LYS A 139 4.02 -4.52 6.63
C LYS A 139 2.84 -4.25 5.71
N LEU A 140 2.81 -4.84 4.51
CA LEU A 140 1.66 -4.72 3.61
C LEU A 140 0.44 -5.47 4.12
N LEU A 141 0.61 -6.63 4.76
CA LEU A 141 -0.50 -7.37 5.36
C LEU A 141 -1.05 -6.67 6.60
N ASP A 142 -0.19 -6.13 7.46
CA ASP A 142 -0.60 -5.32 8.62
C ASP A 142 -1.42 -4.11 8.16
N ALA A 143 -0.91 -3.36 7.18
CA ALA A 143 -1.62 -2.24 6.56
C ALA A 143 -2.96 -2.68 5.93
N GLY A 144 -2.98 -3.83 5.25
CA GLY A 144 -4.20 -4.38 4.63
C GLY A 144 -5.26 -4.74 5.67
N VAL A 145 -4.89 -5.42 6.75
CA VAL A 145 -5.81 -5.77 7.86
C VAL A 145 -6.33 -4.52 8.54
N LEU A 146 -5.46 -3.54 8.82
CA LEU A 146 -5.88 -2.29 9.43
C LEU A 146 -6.81 -1.49 8.50
N THR A 147 -6.55 -1.50 7.20
CA THR A 147 -7.43 -0.87 6.19
C THR A 147 -8.83 -1.51 6.21
N ILE A 148 -8.91 -2.84 6.22
CA ILE A 148 -10.18 -3.58 6.28
C ILE A 148 -10.95 -3.21 7.55
N LYS A 149 -10.27 -3.19 8.71
CA LYS A 149 -10.88 -2.82 10.00
C LYS A 149 -11.33 -1.36 10.03
N ALA A 150 -10.53 -0.45 9.48
CA ALA A 150 -10.88 0.97 9.40
C ALA A 150 -12.04 1.22 8.42
N ALA A 151 -12.19 0.39 7.39
CA ALA A 151 -13.29 0.48 6.43
C ALA A 151 -14.59 -0.17 6.93
N ALA A 152 -14.52 -1.11 7.87
CA ALA A 152 -15.68 -1.88 8.36
C ALA A 152 -16.85 -1.01 8.85
N PRO A 153 -16.64 0.07 9.63
CA PRO A 153 -17.72 0.95 10.07
C PRO A 153 -18.40 1.73 8.93
N TYR A 154 -17.74 1.83 7.77
CA TYR A 154 -18.22 2.57 6.59
C TYR A 154 -18.58 1.61 5.44
N ALA A 155 -18.69 0.31 5.72
CA ALA A 155 -18.89 -0.70 4.69
C ALA A 155 -20.15 -0.44 3.86
N ASP A 156 -21.24 -0.04 4.51
CA ASP A 156 -22.50 0.33 3.87
C ASP A 156 -22.34 1.55 2.94
N ILE A 157 -21.66 2.60 3.41
CA ILE A 157 -21.37 3.80 2.63
C ILE A 157 -20.51 3.42 1.43
N LEU A 158 -19.50 2.57 1.60
CA LEU A 158 -18.58 2.10 0.56
C LEU A 158 -19.19 1.04 -0.37
N GLY A 159 -20.41 0.57 -0.08
CA GLY A 159 -21.13 -0.44 -0.85
C GLY A 159 -20.61 -1.87 -0.68
N PHE A 160 -19.98 -2.16 0.45
CA PHE A 160 -19.63 -3.50 0.91
C PHE A 160 -20.81 -4.16 1.64
N GLU A 161 -20.91 -5.48 1.49
CA GLU A 161 -21.88 -6.29 2.22
C GLU A 161 -21.36 -6.60 3.62
N GLN A 162 -22.15 -6.26 4.64
CA GLN A 162 -21.88 -6.61 6.04
C GLN A 162 -22.49 -7.97 6.41
N GLY A 163 -22.20 -9.03 5.65
CA GLY A 163 -22.61 -10.39 5.95
C GLY A 163 -24.12 -10.65 6.02
N GLU A 164 -24.50 -11.93 6.11
CA GLU A 164 -25.89 -12.34 6.26
C GLU A 164 -26.43 -11.90 7.64
N ASN A 165 -27.45 -11.02 7.66
CA ASN A 165 -28.33 -10.64 8.79
C ASN A 165 -28.29 -9.19 9.31
N GLN A 166 -27.79 -8.21 8.55
CA GLN A 166 -28.19 -6.82 8.81
C GLN A 166 -29.08 -6.31 7.67
N PRO A 167 -30.32 -5.86 7.96
CA PRO A 167 -31.11 -5.15 6.97
C PRO A 167 -30.25 -4.00 6.42
N GLN A 168 -30.13 -3.89 5.10
CA GLN A 168 -29.72 -2.63 4.50
C GLN A 168 -30.77 -1.60 4.93
N GLU A 169 -30.46 -0.82 5.97
CA GLU A 169 -31.23 0.37 6.29
C GLU A 169 -30.97 1.38 5.16
N GLU A 170 -31.70 1.21 4.07
CA GLU A 170 -31.77 2.08 2.90
C GLU A 170 -32.27 3.50 3.24
N ASN A 171 -32.43 3.81 4.54
CA ASN A 171 -33.13 4.98 5.07
C ASN A 171 -32.27 5.92 5.93
N GLN A 172 -30.96 5.70 6.07
CA GLN A 172 -30.12 6.76 6.67
C GLN A 172 -30.10 7.96 5.74
N LYS A 173 -30.50 9.13 6.26
CA LYS A 173 -30.48 10.35 5.47
C LYS A 173 -29.01 10.67 5.14
N THR A 174 -28.74 11.22 3.96
CA THR A 174 -27.38 11.62 3.55
C THR A 174 -26.66 12.48 4.61
N GLN A 175 -27.42 13.27 5.38
CA GLN A 175 -26.94 14.05 6.52
C GLN A 175 -26.37 13.18 7.65
N ASP A 176 -27.02 12.07 7.99
CA ASP A 176 -26.58 11.16 9.06
C ASP A 176 -25.22 10.53 8.71
N ARG A 177 -25.00 10.23 7.42
CA ARG A 177 -23.71 9.71 6.91
C ARG A 177 -22.59 10.75 6.96
N ILE A 178 -22.90 12.00 6.63
CA ILE A 178 -21.93 13.11 6.71
C ILE A 178 -21.57 13.37 8.16
N GLN A 179 -22.56 13.41 9.05
CA GLN A 179 -22.34 13.56 10.48
C GLN A 179 -21.50 12.42 11.06
N PHE A 180 -21.81 11.17 10.67
CA PHE A 180 -21.01 10.01 11.07
C PHE A 180 -19.55 10.14 10.63
N LEU A 181 -19.30 10.52 9.37
CA LEU A 181 -17.94 10.75 8.85
C LEU A 181 -17.22 11.89 9.58
N MET A 182 -17.94 12.95 9.97
CA MET A 182 -17.38 14.04 10.76
C MET A 182 -16.95 13.57 12.16
N GLU A 183 -17.77 12.76 12.83
CA GLU A 183 -17.50 12.27 14.17
C GLU A 183 -16.38 11.23 14.20
N THR A 184 -16.30 10.38 13.18
CA THR A 184 -15.35 9.28 13.09
C THR A 184 -14.07 9.61 12.31
N GLY A 185 -14.04 10.75 11.63
CA GLY A 185 -12.90 11.27 10.87
C GLY A 185 -11.57 11.28 11.63
N PRO A 186 -11.49 11.75 12.90
CA PRO A 186 -10.25 11.72 13.67
C PRO A 186 -9.70 10.31 13.93
N GLU A 187 -10.58 9.34 14.19
CA GLU A 187 -10.18 7.94 14.38
C GLU A 187 -9.70 7.31 13.06
N LEU A 188 -10.38 7.64 11.95
CA LEU A 188 -9.96 7.24 10.62
C LEU A 188 -8.59 7.84 10.26
N ALA A 189 -8.37 9.12 10.56
CA ALA A 189 -7.08 9.80 10.35
C ALA A 189 -5.94 9.10 11.10
N LYS A 190 -6.17 8.67 12.34
CA LYS A 190 -5.20 7.88 13.13
C LYS A 190 -4.89 6.52 12.48
N SER A 191 -5.91 5.84 11.95
CA SER A 191 -5.73 4.58 11.24
C SER A 191 -4.91 4.78 9.96
N ILE A 192 -5.19 5.85 9.21
CA ILE A 192 -4.44 6.23 7.99
C ILE A 192 -2.98 6.55 8.30
N ASP A 193 -2.69 7.20 9.44
CA ASP A 193 -1.31 7.48 9.86
C ASP A 193 -0.50 6.19 10.02
N THR A 194 -1.10 5.19 10.67
CA THR A 194 -0.47 3.87 10.88
C THR A 194 -0.32 3.12 9.56
N ILE A 195 -1.37 3.09 8.72
CA ILE A 195 -1.33 2.50 7.37
C ILE A 195 -0.22 3.14 6.53
N SER A 196 -0.12 4.47 6.54
CA SER A 196 0.91 5.23 5.82
C SER A 196 2.31 4.83 6.28
N GLN A 197 2.51 4.67 7.59
CA GLN A 197 3.79 4.27 8.16
C GLN A 197 4.18 2.85 7.73
N ASP A 198 3.27 1.89 7.80
CA ASP A 198 3.54 0.51 7.40
C ASP A 198 3.78 0.40 5.89
N VAL A 199 3.02 1.11 5.06
CA VAL A 199 3.24 1.17 3.60
C VAL A 199 4.60 1.79 3.28
N LYS A 200 5.00 2.85 3.99
CA LYS A 200 6.32 3.48 3.83
C LYS A 200 7.44 2.54 4.22
N GLU A 201 7.29 1.81 5.32
CA GLU A 201 8.27 0.82 5.75
C GLU A 201 8.37 -0.35 4.76
N ALA A 202 7.24 -0.86 4.26
CA ALA A 202 7.21 -1.86 3.21
C ALA A 202 7.98 -1.41 1.97
N LYS A 203 7.73 -0.16 1.52
CA LYS A 203 8.47 0.44 0.40
C LYS A 203 9.98 0.47 0.68
N ASN A 204 10.39 0.93 1.87
CA ASN A 204 11.80 0.99 2.25
C ASN A 204 12.48 -0.39 2.21
N GLN A 205 11.77 -1.45 2.59
CA GLN A 205 12.30 -2.81 2.51
C GLN A 205 12.37 -3.30 1.05
N LEU A 206 11.35 -3.04 0.23
CA LEU A 206 11.37 -3.38 -1.20
C LEU A 206 12.46 -2.64 -1.97
N ASP A 207 12.81 -1.41 -1.59
CA ASP A 207 13.92 -0.65 -2.19
C ASP A 207 15.29 -1.30 -1.97
N LYS A 208 15.43 -2.14 -0.93
CA LYS A 208 16.66 -2.91 -0.66
C LYS A 208 16.73 -4.21 -1.48
N VAL A 209 15.63 -4.64 -2.09
CA VAL A 209 15.57 -5.88 -2.88
C VAL A 209 16.28 -5.67 -4.22
N ASN A 210 17.30 -6.48 -4.49
CA ASN A 210 18.02 -6.41 -5.75
C ASN A 210 17.35 -7.32 -6.82
N GLN A 211 16.81 -6.71 -7.87
CA GLN A 211 16.09 -7.42 -8.93
C GLN A 211 16.88 -8.54 -9.63
N LYS A 212 18.22 -8.50 -9.59
CA LYS A 212 19.08 -9.54 -10.17
C LYS A 212 18.89 -10.91 -9.52
N TYR A 213 18.49 -10.94 -8.25
CA TYR A 213 18.32 -12.19 -7.48
C TYR A 213 16.85 -12.62 -7.38
N LEU A 214 15.97 -12.05 -8.20
CA LEU A 214 14.59 -12.49 -8.33
C LEU A 214 14.45 -13.43 -9.54
N PRO A 215 13.74 -14.57 -9.40
CA PRO A 215 13.40 -15.40 -10.54
C PRO A 215 12.37 -14.70 -11.42
N ASP A 216 12.42 -14.92 -12.74
CA ASP A 216 11.41 -14.36 -13.65
C ASP A 216 10.03 -14.97 -13.36
N ASN A 217 9.96 -16.30 -13.20
CA ASN A 217 8.76 -17.05 -12.87
C ASN A 217 9.02 -18.08 -11.78
N PHE A 218 8.04 -18.33 -10.92
CA PHE A 218 8.06 -19.44 -9.97
C PHE A 218 6.66 -20.06 -9.84
N GLN A 219 6.54 -21.36 -10.10
CA GLN A 219 5.26 -22.10 -10.04
C GLN A 219 4.12 -21.45 -10.85
N GLY A 220 4.43 -20.95 -12.04
CA GLY A 220 3.44 -20.28 -12.90
C GLY A 220 3.13 -18.83 -12.52
N TRP A 221 3.75 -18.28 -11.46
CA TRP A 221 3.57 -16.89 -11.06
C TRP A 221 4.76 -16.03 -11.49
N PRO A 222 4.53 -14.88 -12.16
CA PRO A 222 5.61 -14.03 -12.65
C PRO A 222 6.12 -13.10 -11.53
N ILE A 223 7.09 -13.60 -10.77
CA ILE A 223 7.59 -12.95 -9.55
C ILE A 223 8.19 -11.58 -9.85
N LYS A 224 9.08 -11.51 -10.85
CA LYS A 224 9.81 -10.27 -11.16
C LYS A 224 8.90 -9.16 -11.64
N SER A 225 7.94 -9.44 -12.52
CA SER A 225 6.98 -8.42 -12.98
C SER A 225 6.03 -8.02 -11.85
N SER A 226 5.55 -8.97 -11.04
CA SER A 226 4.67 -8.67 -9.90
C SER A 226 5.37 -7.78 -8.87
N PHE A 227 6.67 -8.01 -8.64
CA PHE A 227 7.49 -7.14 -7.80
C PHE A 227 7.60 -5.71 -8.35
N VAL A 228 7.87 -5.56 -9.65
CA VAL A 228 7.95 -4.23 -10.28
C VAL A 228 6.61 -3.50 -10.20
N SER A 229 5.51 -4.16 -10.55
CA SER A 229 4.17 -3.59 -10.47
C SER A 229 3.79 -3.21 -9.04
N LEU A 230 4.15 -4.02 -8.04
CA LEU A 230 3.93 -3.68 -6.63
C LEU A 230 4.71 -2.43 -6.26
N LYS A 231 6.00 -2.36 -6.61
CA LYS A 231 6.84 -1.20 -6.29
C LYS A 231 6.28 0.10 -6.90
N GLU A 232 5.93 0.06 -8.18
CA GLU A 232 5.32 1.19 -8.88
C GLU A 232 3.98 1.59 -8.26
N ALA A 233 3.14 0.62 -7.89
CA ALA A 233 1.87 0.88 -7.21
C ALA A 233 2.09 1.54 -5.84
N LEU A 234 3.06 1.09 -5.05
CA LEU A 234 3.38 1.73 -3.77
C LEU A 234 3.91 3.15 -3.95
N GLU A 235 4.81 3.36 -4.92
CA GLU A 235 5.35 4.69 -5.23
C GLU A 235 4.25 5.66 -5.66
N LYS A 236 3.36 5.22 -6.56
CA LYS A 236 2.26 6.05 -7.07
C LYS A 236 1.23 6.38 -5.98
N ASN A 237 0.90 5.42 -5.12
CA ASN A 237 -0.21 5.55 -4.17
C ASN A 237 0.21 6.09 -2.80
N LEU A 238 1.50 6.07 -2.43
CA LEU A 238 1.94 6.57 -1.14
C LEU A 238 1.58 8.04 -0.94
N GLY A 239 1.73 8.88 -1.98
CA GLY A 239 1.34 10.29 -1.94
C GLY A 239 -0.15 10.48 -1.65
N PHE A 240 -1.00 9.66 -2.28
CA PHE A 240 -2.44 9.65 -2.02
C PHE A 240 -2.76 9.27 -0.56
N ILE A 241 -2.21 8.16 -0.06
CA ILE A 241 -2.46 7.69 1.30
C ILE A 241 -2.03 8.76 2.32
N THR A 242 -0.84 9.37 2.13
CA THR A 242 -0.36 10.44 3.01
C THR A 242 -1.21 11.71 2.94
N GLY A 243 -1.84 11.99 1.80
CA GLY A 243 -2.74 13.12 1.62
C GLY A 243 -4.12 12.94 2.27
N LEU A 244 -4.53 11.71 2.58
CA LEU A 244 -5.83 11.45 3.21
C LEU A 244 -5.89 11.95 4.65
N LYS A 245 -4.80 11.84 5.41
CA LYS A 245 -4.75 12.28 6.81
C LYS A 245 -5.11 13.77 6.97
N PRO A 246 -4.42 14.73 6.33
CA PRO A 246 -4.78 16.14 6.46
C PRO A 246 -6.18 16.43 5.88
N ALA A 247 -6.64 15.68 4.87
CA ALA A 247 -8.00 15.84 4.36
C ALA A 247 -9.06 15.48 5.42
N LEU A 248 -8.86 14.37 6.16
CA LEU A 248 -9.76 13.94 7.21
C LEU A 248 -9.68 14.80 8.48
N GLU A 249 -8.47 15.24 8.85
CA GLU A 249 -8.29 16.15 10.00
C GLU A 249 -8.99 17.49 9.78
N ASN A 250 -9.01 17.98 8.53
CA ASN A 250 -9.69 19.22 8.16
C ASN A 250 -11.14 19.00 7.68
N LEU A 251 -11.64 17.77 7.67
CA LEU A 251 -13.00 17.47 7.24
C LEU A 251 -14.06 18.27 8.01
N PRO A 252 -13.96 18.45 9.35
CA PRO A 252 -14.94 19.26 10.08
C PRO A 252 -14.92 20.74 9.67
N TYR A 253 -13.73 21.29 9.40
CA TYR A 253 -13.59 22.64 8.85
C TYR A 253 -14.28 22.74 7.50
N PHE A 254 -14.02 21.78 6.59
CA PHE A 254 -14.61 21.80 5.25
C PHE A 254 -16.14 21.67 5.26
N LEU A 255 -16.68 20.97 6.26
CA LEU A 255 -18.12 20.77 6.42
C LEU A 255 -18.80 21.85 7.28
N GLY A 256 -18.07 22.89 7.67
CA GLY A 256 -18.60 24.03 8.39
C GLY A 256 -19.14 23.69 9.78
N GLN A 257 -18.44 22.81 10.50
CA GLN A 257 -18.82 22.42 11.86
C GLN A 257 -18.76 23.61 12.83
N ASP A 258 -17.73 24.43 12.72
CA ASP A 258 -17.55 25.62 13.54
C ASP A 258 -18.39 26.80 13.01
N GLU A 259 -18.25 27.15 11.73
CA GLU A 259 -18.99 28.23 11.07
C GLU A 259 -19.43 27.87 9.65
N THR A 260 -20.35 28.63 9.08
CA THR A 260 -20.79 28.42 7.69
C THR A 260 -19.62 28.69 6.74
N ARG A 261 -19.29 27.70 5.90
CA ARG A 261 -18.27 27.81 4.85
C ARG A 261 -18.90 28.14 3.52
N THR A 262 -18.35 29.10 2.80
CA THR A 262 -18.78 29.49 1.46
C THR A 262 -17.79 28.98 0.42
N TYR A 263 -18.25 28.19 -0.55
CA TYR A 263 -17.42 27.65 -1.62
C TYR A 263 -17.82 28.23 -2.97
N LEU A 264 -16.81 28.61 -3.76
CA LEU A 264 -16.96 28.88 -5.18
C LEU A 264 -16.79 27.57 -5.95
N VAL A 265 -17.83 27.12 -6.63
CA VAL A 265 -17.76 25.96 -7.53
C VAL A 265 -17.63 26.45 -8.96
N ILE A 266 -16.61 26.01 -9.68
CA ILE A 266 -16.34 26.36 -11.07
C ILE A 266 -16.58 25.14 -11.95
N PHE A 267 -17.43 25.30 -12.94
CA PHE A 267 -17.75 24.25 -13.91
C PHE A 267 -16.86 24.39 -15.14
N GLN A 268 -16.21 23.30 -15.53
CA GLN A 268 -15.27 23.25 -16.65
C GLN A 268 -15.81 22.39 -17.79
N ASN A 269 -15.71 22.91 -19.01
CA ASN A 269 -15.96 22.16 -20.24
C ASN A 269 -14.66 21.53 -20.74
N ASP A 270 -14.54 20.21 -20.58
CA ASP A 270 -13.40 19.42 -21.04
C ASP A 270 -13.39 19.21 -22.56
N SER A 271 -14.50 19.49 -23.26
CA SER A 271 -14.53 19.53 -24.72
C SER A 271 -13.85 20.77 -25.30
N GLU A 272 -13.64 21.80 -24.47
CA GLU A 272 -12.89 22.99 -24.82
C GLU A 272 -11.68 23.13 -23.89
N LEU A 273 -10.65 22.31 -24.15
CA LEU A 273 -9.53 22.15 -23.23
C LEU A 273 -8.81 23.46 -22.91
N ARG A 274 -8.47 23.57 -21.62
CA ARG A 274 -7.53 24.54 -21.06
C ARG A 274 -6.57 23.80 -20.13
N PRO A 275 -5.39 24.36 -19.81
CA PRO A 275 -4.39 23.69 -18.98
C PRO A 275 -4.92 23.17 -17.64
N SER A 276 -5.87 23.87 -17.00
CA SER A 276 -6.43 23.46 -15.71
C SER A 276 -7.59 22.44 -15.77
N GLY A 277 -7.95 21.91 -16.95
CA GLY A 277 -9.01 20.90 -17.12
C GLY A 277 -10.06 21.22 -18.20
N GLY A 278 -10.27 22.49 -18.53
CA GLY A 278 -11.29 22.90 -19.51
C GLY A 278 -11.64 24.38 -19.43
N PHE A 279 -12.42 24.87 -20.38
CA PHE A 279 -12.95 26.24 -20.38
C PHE A 279 -13.87 26.45 -19.18
N LEU A 280 -13.71 27.56 -18.44
CA LEU A 280 -14.57 27.85 -17.29
C LEU A 280 -15.91 28.35 -17.81
N THR A 281 -17.00 27.63 -17.58
CA THR A 281 -18.28 27.88 -18.27
C THR A 281 -19.34 28.50 -17.40
N ALA A 282 -19.34 28.13 -16.12
CA ALA A 282 -20.33 28.57 -15.15
C ALA A 282 -19.70 28.51 -13.77
N TYR A 283 -20.32 29.19 -12.83
CA TYR A 283 -19.93 29.11 -11.43
C TYR A 283 -21.15 29.08 -10.51
N ALA A 284 -20.98 28.48 -9.34
CA ALA A 284 -21.96 28.50 -8.27
C ALA A 284 -21.31 28.91 -6.95
N ILE A 285 -22.13 29.46 -6.06
CA ILE A 285 -21.76 29.67 -4.66
C ILE A 285 -22.57 28.72 -3.81
N LEU A 286 -21.89 27.94 -2.98
CA LEU A 286 -22.49 27.02 -2.03
C LEU A 286 -22.12 27.44 -0.62
N GLU A 287 -23.07 27.39 0.30
CA GLU A 287 -22.82 27.49 1.74
C GLU A 287 -22.91 26.10 2.37
N VAL A 288 -21.99 25.78 3.27
CA VAL A 288 -21.96 24.50 3.99
C VAL A 288 -21.93 24.77 5.49
N LYS A 289 -22.90 24.24 6.22
CA LYS A 289 -22.98 24.35 7.68
C LYS A 289 -23.37 23.00 8.26
N ASP A 290 -22.57 22.48 9.19
CA ASP A 290 -22.78 21.18 9.84
C ASP A 290 -23.06 20.04 8.81
N GLY A 291 -22.31 20.05 7.71
CA GLY A 291 -22.46 19.09 6.60
C GLY A 291 -23.66 19.34 5.68
N GLN A 292 -24.52 20.32 5.96
CA GLN A 292 -25.63 20.71 5.10
C GLN A 292 -25.16 21.67 4.02
N VAL A 293 -25.31 21.26 2.74
CA VAL A 293 -24.98 22.08 1.57
C VAL A 293 -26.22 22.87 1.12
N THR A 294 -26.08 24.19 1.00
CA THR A 294 -27.13 25.12 0.56
C THR A 294 -26.64 25.89 -0.67
N PRO A 295 -27.30 25.76 -1.84
CA PRO A 295 -26.97 26.56 -3.00
C PRO A 295 -27.42 28.01 -2.80
N VAL A 296 -26.50 28.94 -3.03
CA VAL A 296 -26.75 30.38 -2.91
C VAL A 296 -27.01 31.01 -4.27
N LEU A 297 -26.21 30.61 -5.26
CA LEU A 297 -26.18 31.21 -6.59
C LEU A 297 -25.66 30.19 -7.60
N SER A 298 -26.17 30.24 -8.83
CA SER A 298 -25.57 29.61 -10.01
C SER A 298 -25.74 30.56 -11.19
N GLN A 299 -24.65 30.83 -11.92
CA GLN A 299 -24.63 31.74 -13.06
C GLN A 299 -23.67 31.26 -14.15
N ASP A 300 -23.89 31.75 -15.36
CA ASP A 300 -22.93 31.61 -16.44
C ASP A 300 -21.68 32.44 -16.15
N ILE A 301 -20.51 31.96 -16.59
CA ILE A 301 -19.25 32.72 -16.44
C ILE A 301 -19.33 34.09 -17.15
N TYR A 302 -20.12 34.20 -18.23
CA TYR A 302 -20.28 35.45 -18.96
C TYR A 302 -20.97 36.53 -18.13
N ASP A 303 -21.83 36.17 -17.17
CA ASP A 303 -22.44 37.12 -16.23
C ASP A 303 -21.40 37.71 -15.25
N LEU A 304 -20.36 36.93 -14.95
CA LEU A 304 -19.23 37.38 -14.15
C LEU A 304 -18.32 38.30 -14.97
N ASP A 305 -17.97 37.91 -16.20
CA ASP A 305 -17.17 38.71 -17.12
C ASP A 305 -17.84 40.05 -17.46
N ALA A 306 -19.16 40.08 -17.64
CA ALA A 306 -19.91 41.30 -17.94
C ALA A 306 -19.82 42.36 -16.83
N ARG A 307 -19.58 41.93 -15.59
CA ARG A 307 -19.37 42.81 -14.43
C ARG A 307 -17.89 43.10 -14.15
N PHE A 308 -16.98 42.43 -14.85
CA PHE A 308 -15.55 42.64 -14.72
C PHE A 308 -15.10 43.87 -15.49
N ASN A 309 -14.86 44.96 -14.76
CA ASN A 309 -14.58 46.27 -15.36
C ASN A 309 -13.10 46.52 -15.71
N HIS A 310 -12.23 45.52 -15.54
CA HIS A 310 -10.80 45.64 -15.85
C HIS A 310 -10.53 45.21 -17.29
N ARG A 311 -9.82 46.05 -18.04
CA ARG A 311 -9.37 45.76 -19.41
C ARG A 311 -7.90 45.38 -19.41
N ILE A 312 -7.63 44.16 -18.99
CA ILE A 312 -6.28 43.59 -18.95
C ILE A 312 -5.96 43.04 -20.34
N GLU A 313 -4.78 43.33 -20.87
CA GLU A 313 -4.36 42.77 -22.16
C GLU A 313 -4.33 41.24 -22.10
N ALA A 314 -4.92 40.59 -23.10
CA ALA A 314 -4.91 39.14 -23.17
C ALA A 314 -3.47 38.62 -23.27
N PRO A 315 -3.07 37.63 -22.44
CA PRO A 315 -1.75 37.03 -22.57
C PRO A 315 -1.64 36.35 -23.94
N ARG A 316 -0.42 36.26 -24.46
CA ARG A 316 -0.13 35.74 -25.80
C ARG A 316 -0.88 34.44 -26.16
N PRO A 317 -0.98 33.41 -25.29
CA PRO A 317 -1.74 32.19 -25.61
C PRO A 317 -3.23 32.42 -25.88
N ILE A 318 -3.85 33.44 -25.29
CA ILE A 318 -5.23 33.81 -25.57
C ILE A 318 -5.30 34.68 -26.83
N ALA A 319 -4.46 35.71 -26.91
CA ALA A 319 -4.48 36.66 -28.03
C ALA A 319 -4.16 36.01 -29.39
N ASP A 320 -3.23 35.05 -29.43
CA ASP A 320 -2.79 34.39 -30.66
C ASP A 320 -3.81 33.33 -31.15
N TYR A 321 -4.57 32.71 -30.24
CA TYR A 321 -5.33 31.49 -30.54
C TYR A 321 -6.85 31.60 -30.33
N LEU A 322 -7.35 32.55 -29.51
CA LEU A 322 -8.78 32.76 -29.32
C LEU A 322 -9.26 33.97 -30.15
N PRO A 323 -10.06 33.74 -31.21
CA PRO A 323 -10.48 34.82 -32.10
C PRO A 323 -11.37 35.82 -31.35
N ASN A 324 -11.10 37.12 -31.56
CA ASN A 324 -11.84 38.23 -30.97
C ASN A 324 -11.75 38.35 -29.43
N VAL A 325 -10.78 37.69 -28.78
CA VAL A 325 -10.51 37.84 -27.34
C VAL A 325 -9.27 38.70 -27.13
N TYR A 326 -9.47 40.02 -27.11
CA TYR A 326 -8.38 41.00 -26.97
C TYR A 326 -8.02 41.33 -25.52
N TYR A 327 -8.93 41.09 -24.59
CA TYR A 327 -8.74 41.31 -23.16
C TYR A 327 -8.82 40.00 -22.39
N TRP A 328 -8.07 39.90 -21.31
CA TRP A 328 -8.05 38.73 -20.45
C TRP A 328 -9.29 38.71 -19.55
N ASN A 329 -10.23 37.84 -19.87
CA ASN A 329 -11.48 37.65 -19.13
C ASN A 329 -11.31 36.58 -18.04
N LEU A 330 -12.16 36.59 -17.00
CA LEU A 330 -12.07 35.61 -15.90
C LEU A 330 -12.23 34.17 -16.41
N ARG A 331 -13.09 33.96 -17.40
CA ARG A 331 -13.29 32.65 -18.05
C ARG A 331 -12.02 32.03 -18.64
N ASP A 332 -11.00 32.86 -18.91
CA ASP A 332 -9.73 32.47 -19.55
C ASP A 332 -8.53 32.57 -18.58
N MET A 333 -8.75 32.81 -17.28
CA MET A 333 -7.70 32.94 -16.25
C MET A 333 -7.22 31.59 -15.70
N ASN A 334 -7.19 30.54 -16.53
CA ASN A 334 -6.83 29.18 -16.13
C ASN A 334 -5.72 28.55 -17.00
N LEU A 335 -4.73 29.37 -17.35
CA LEU A 335 -3.65 29.04 -18.27
C LEU A 335 -2.50 28.23 -17.66
N SER A 336 -2.48 28.03 -16.34
CA SER A 336 -1.50 27.16 -15.70
C SER A 336 -2.03 25.72 -15.62
N PRO A 337 -1.21 24.70 -15.94
CA PRO A 337 -1.57 23.30 -15.65
C PRO A 337 -1.61 23.03 -14.14
N ASP A 338 -0.97 23.88 -13.32
CA ASP A 338 -1.17 23.88 -11.88
C ASP A 338 -2.49 24.59 -11.55
N PHE A 339 -3.45 23.82 -11.04
CA PHE A 339 -4.77 24.31 -10.67
C PHE A 339 -4.72 25.43 -9.63
N ILE A 340 -3.81 25.35 -8.65
CA ILE A 340 -3.69 26.35 -7.59
C ILE A 340 -3.29 27.69 -8.21
N VAL A 341 -2.25 27.69 -9.05
CA VAL A 341 -1.78 28.90 -9.75
C VAL A 341 -2.89 29.52 -10.61
N SER A 342 -3.65 28.69 -11.32
CA SER A 342 -4.78 29.14 -12.13
C SER A 342 -5.90 29.75 -11.26
N MET A 343 -6.27 29.09 -10.17
CA MET A 343 -7.35 29.57 -9.31
C MET A 343 -6.95 30.77 -8.46
N ASP A 344 -5.69 30.90 -8.05
CA ASP A 344 -5.17 32.11 -7.39
C ASP A 344 -5.26 33.31 -8.33
N THR A 345 -4.89 33.12 -9.60
CA THR A 345 -5.01 34.14 -10.64
C THR A 345 -6.48 34.52 -10.85
N PHE A 346 -7.36 33.55 -11.07
CA PHE A 346 -8.79 33.78 -11.22
C PHE A 346 -9.36 34.53 -10.00
N TYR A 347 -9.04 34.07 -8.80
CA TYR A 347 -9.62 34.57 -7.56
C TYR A 347 -9.18 36.00 -7.23
N GLN A 348 -7.91 36.33 -7.51
CA GLN A 348 -7.39 37.69 -7.41
C GLN A 348 -8.27 38.69 -8.16
N TYR A 349 -8.75 38.34 -9.36
CA TYR A 349 -9.61 39.21 -10.15
C TYR A 349 -11.10 39.05 -9.80
N TYR A 350 -11.55 37.86 -9.43
CA TYR A 350 -12.92 37.59 -9.00
C TYR A 350 -13.36 38.50 -7.85
N GLN A 351 -12.46 38.74 -6.89
CA GLN A 351 -12.71 39.62 -5.74
C GLN A 351 -12.90 41.10 -6.14
N THR A 352 -12.47 41.50 -7.33
CA THR A 352 -12.64 42.87 -7.83
C THR A 352 -13.99 43.09 -8.52
N VAL A 353 -14.71 42.02 -8.84
CA VAL A 353 -16.00 42.09 -9.54
C VAL A 353 -17.10 42.53 -8.56
N PRO A 354 -17.88 43.59 -8.87
CA PRO A 354 -18.95 44.03 -7.97
C PRO A 354 -20.02 42.97 -7.72
N GLY A 355 -20.37 42.77 -6.44
CA GLY A 355 -21.43 41.85 -6.03
C GLY A 355 -21.01 40.37 -5.97
N THR A 356 -19.71 40.08 -6.00
CA THR A 356 -19.18 38.76 -5.65
C THR A 356 -19.12 38.56 -4.13
N ARG A 357 -19.02 37.31 -3.69
CA ARG A 357 -18.94 36.94 -2.28
C ARG A 357 -17.52 36.50 -1.95
N GLU A 358 -17.08 36.74 -0.73
CA GLU A 358 -15.89 36.06 -0.22
C GLU A 358 -16.19 34.56 -0.09
N VAL A 359 -15.17 33.74 -0.31
CA VAL A 359 -15.27 32.28 -0.27
C VAL A 359 -14.08 31.71 0.50
N ASP A 360 -14.31 30.60 1.19
CA ASP A 360 -13.33 29.84 1.97
C ASP A 360 -12.54 28.86 1.10
N GLY A 361 -13.10 28.48 -0.05
CA GLY A 361 -12.43 27.60 -0.99
C GLY A 361 -13.03 27.61 -2.39
N ILE A 362 -12.23 27.12 -3.34
CA ILE A 362 -12.63 26.97 -4.74
C ILE A 362 -12.63 25.48 -5.08
N LEU A 363 -13.72 25.03 -5.67
CA LEU A 363 -13.93 23.68 -6.17
C LEU A 363 -14.07 23.74 -7.68
N ALA A 364 -13.34 22.91 -8.43
CA ALA A 364 -13.63 22.71 -9.85
C ALA A 364 -14.37 21.39 -10.09
N VAL A 365 -15.26 21.41 -11.09
CA VAL A 365 -15.98 20.22 -11.57
C VAL A 365 -15.81 20.15 -13.08
N ALA A 366 -15.11 19.12 -13.54
CA ALA A 366 -14.91 18.81 -14.96
C ALA A 366 -15.72 17.55 -15.36
N GLY A 367 -15.81 17.26 -16.67
CA GLY A 367 -16.47 16.05 -17.17
C GLY A 367 -17.99 16.12 -17.24
N ILE A 368 -18.54 17.34 -17.33
CA ILE A 368 -19.97 17.59 -17.37
C ILE A 368 -20.43 17.51 -18.83
N SER A 369 -21.34 16.58 -19.13
CA SER A 369 -21.92 16.51 -20.48
C SER A 369 -22.61 17.82 -20.84
N GLY A 370 -22.55 18.24 -22.11
CA GLY A 370 -23.13 19.52 -22.56
C GLY A 370 -24.63 19.68 -22.24
N PHE A 371 -25.34 18.58 -22.02
CA PHE A 371 -26.72 18.59 -21.52
C PHE A 371 -26.85 19.07 -20.07
N LEU A 372 -26.03 18.52 -19.16
CA LEU A 372 -26.04 18.92 -17.75
C LEU A 372 -25.59 20.37 -17.57
N GLN A 373 -24.66 20.82 -18.39
CA GLN A 373 -24.21 22.22 -18.44
C GLN A 373 -25.34 23.19 -18.80
N GLN A 374 -26.16 22.85 -19.79
CA GLN A 374 -27.29 23.68 -20.22
C GLN A 374 -28.41 23.74 -19.17
N GLU A 375 -28.63 22.67 -18.41
CA GLU A 375 -29.63 22.64 -17.33
C GLU A 375 -29.17 23.42 -16.09
N MET A 376 -27.86 23.39 -15.74
CA MET A 376 -27.31 24.25 -14.69
C MET A 376 -27.43 25.75 -15.04
N GLN A 377 -27.18 26.12 -16.30
CA GLN A 377 -27.34 27.49 -16.79
C GLN A 377 -28.80 27.98 -16.74
N ARG A 378 -29.78 27.06 -16.75
CA ARG A 378 -31.21 27.39 -16.71
C ARG A 378 -31.77 27.58 -15.29
N GLY A 379 -30.96 27.41 -14.25
CA GLY A 379 -31.42 27.56 -12.87
C GLY A 379 -32.40 26.48 -12.41
N LEU A 380 -32.40 25.31 -13.07
CA LEU A 380 -33.23 24.17 -12.69
C LEU A 380 -32.45 23.32 -11.67
N TYR A 381 -32.56 23.72 -10.39
CA TYR A 381 -31.81 23.13 -9.27
C TYR A 381 -32.12 21.65 -8.97
N GLN A 382 -33.28 21.12 -9.38
CA GLN A 382 -33.78 19.83 -8.88
C GLN A 382 -33.45 18.58 -9.73
N SER A 383 -32.95 18.73 -10.96
CA SER A 383 -32.74 17.58 -11.88
C SER A 383 -31.29 17.22 -12.14
N VAL A 384 -30.32 18.00 -11.66
CA VAL A 384 -28.96 18.05 -12.22
C VAL A 384 -27.91 17.25 -11.41
N PHE A 385 -28.30 16.68 -10.29
CA PHE A 385 -27.42 15.90 -9.41
C PHE A 385 -27.26 14.42 -9.82
N GLY A 386 -27.72 14.07 -11.02
CA GLY A 386 -27.54 12.76 -11.64
C GLY A 386 -26.13 12.56 -12.23
N THR A 387 -25.33 11.74 -11.56
CA THR A 387 -24.07 11.11 -12.05
C THR A 387 -23.08 12.06 -12.77
N VAL A 388 -22.39 12.88 -12.00
CA VAL A 388 -21.22 13.64 -12.48
C VAL A 388 -19.95 12.80 -12.30
N ASN A 389 -19.22 12.54 -13.38
CA ASN A 389 -17.84 12.04 -13.31
C ASN A 389 -16.91 13.24 -13.04
N ALA A 390 -16.92 13.73 -11.80
CA ALA A 390 -16.21 14.95 -11.41
C ALA A 390 -14.77 14.66 -10.97
N LYS A 391 -13.81 15.43 -11.50
CA LYS A 391 -12.52 15.68 -10.83
C LYS A 391 -12.70 16.88 -9.92
N ILE A 392 -12.62 16.67 -8.60
CA ILE A 392 -12.72 17.75 -7.59
C ILE A 392 -11.31 18.13 -7.15
N ILE A 393 -10.98 19.41 -7.29
CA ILE A 393 -9.74 19.99 -6.78
C ILE A 393 -10.12 21.10 -5.80
N VAL A 394 -9.61 21.02 -4.57
CA VAL A 394 -9.89 21.96 -3.48
C VAL A 394 -8.67 22.82 -3.20
N THR A 395 -8.85 24.14 -3.09
CA THR A 395 -7.80 25.07 -2.65
C THR A 395 -8.28 25.86 -1.42
N ASN A 396 -7.41 26.04 -0.41
CA ASN A 396 -7.68 26.81 0.81
C ASN A 396 -6.85 28.11 0.82
N LYS A 397 -7.36 29.16 1.47
CA LYS A 397 -6.82 30.54 1.49
C LYS A 397 -5.69 30.74 2.51
N GLU A 398 -5.51 29.84 3.48
CA GLU A 398 -4.41 29.92 4.46
C GLU A 398 -3.12 29.27 3.93
N PRO A 399 -1.92 29.75 4.33
CA PRO A 399 -0.62 29.23 3.88
C PRO A 399 -0.30 27.90 4.57
N PHE A 400 -1.13 26.89 4.36
CA PHE A 400 -0.72 25.52 4.55
C PHE A 400 0.13 25.17 3.33
N THR A 401 1.30 24.59 3.57
CA THR A 401 2.11 23.91 2.55
C THR A 401 1.24 22.88 1.83
N ALA A 402 0.53 23.33 0.80
CA ALA A 402 -0.55 22.62 0.15
C ALA A 402 0.06 21.54 -0.74
N HIS A 403 0.06 20.32 -0.22
CA HIS A 403 -0.02 19.17 -1.12
C HIS A 403 -1.38 19.27 -1.81
N GLN A 404 -1.37 19.28 -3.15
CA GLN A 404 -2.56 19.17 -3.98
C GLN A 404 -3.42 18.01 -3.46
N ILE A 405 -4.57 18.30 -2.87
CA ILE A 405 -5.63 17.29 -2.74
C ILE A 405 -6.36 17.31 -4.09
N ALA A 406 -5.69 16.75 -5.11
CA ALA A 406 -6.32 16.41 -6.37
C ALA A 406 -7.02 15.07 -6.16
N PHE A 407 -8.34 15.05 -6.09
CA PHE A 407 -9.09 13.81 -6.29
C PHE A 407 -9.07 13.50 -7.79
N ASP A 408 -7.98 12.90 -8.27
CA ASP A 408 -7.99 12.16 -9.54
C ASP A 408 -8.84 10.91 -9.33
N VAL A 409 -10.16 11.04 -9.52
CA VAL A 409 -11.08 9.91 -9.64
C VAL A 409 -10.81 9.27 -11.01
N LEU A 410 -9.74 8.49 -11.09
CA LEU A 410 -9.40 7.70 -12.28
C LEU A 410 -10.53 6.72 -12.58
N GLY A 411 -10.98 6.75 -13.82
CA GLY A 411 -12.22 6.14 -14.26
C GLY A 411 -12.28 4.63 -14.03
N SER A 412 -13.36 4.21 -13.39
CA SER A 412 -14.19 3.07 -13.76
C SER A 412 -15.23 2.85 -12.66
N GLN A 413 -16.51 3.14 -12.95
CA GLN A 413 -17.70 2.42 -12.49
C GLN A 413 -17.93 2.11 -10.99
N GLN A 414 -17.10 2.53 -10.04
CA GLN A 414 -17.32 2.30 -8.61
C GLN A 414 -16.68 3.45 -7.84
N PHE A 415 -17.45 4.27 -7.13
CA PHE A 415 -17.16 4.76 -5.77
C PHE A 415 -18.31 5.67 -5.29
N SER A 416 -18.77 5.39 -4.09
CA SER A 416 -20.01 5.86 -3.48
C SER A 416 -19.86 7.12 -2.61
N LEU A 417 -18.63 7.58 -2.32
CA LEU A 417 -18.40 8.76 -1.47
C LEU A 417 -18.68 10.08 -2.21
N VAL A 418 -18.22 10.19 -3.46
CA VAL A 418 -18.59 11.29 -4.37
C VAL A 418 -20.06 11.17 -4.78
N LYS A 419 -20.56 9.93 -4.94
CA LYS A 419 -21.99 9.66 -5.10
C LYS A 419 -22.80 10.08 -3.87
N ALA A 420 -22.26 10.07 -2.65
CA ALA A 420 -22.96 10.52 -1.44
C ALA A 420 -23.02 12.06 -1.36
N LEU A 421 -21.95 12.74 -1.80
CA LEU A 421 -21.93 14.21 -1.91
C LEU A 421 -22.76 14.73 -3.10
N ILE A 422 -22.93 13.92 -4.16
CA ILE A 422 -23.63 14.31 -5.39
C ILE A 422 -25.06 13.74 -5.48
N SER A 423 -25.42 12.62 -4.84
CA SER A 423 -26.79 12.03 -4.86
C SER A 423 -27.76 12.71 -3.88
N LEU A 424 -27.59 14.02 -3.66
CA LEU A 424 -28.48 14.88 -2.89
C LEU A 424 -29.70 15.29 -3.73
N ASP A 425 -30.53 14.32 -4.14
CA ASP A 425 -32.01 14.42 -4.22
C ASP A 425 -32.56 13.22 -4.98
N GLY A 426 -33.42 12.44 -4.32
CA GLY A 426 -34.00 11.23 -4.87
C GLY A 426 -35.42 11.03 -4.38
N HIS A 427 -36.33 11.93 -4.73
CA HIS A 427 -37.76 11.64 -4.68
C HIS A 427 -38.30 11.36 -6.08
N ILE A 428 -38.29 10.08 -6.43
CA ILE A 428 -39.12 9.51 -7.47
C ILE A 428 -40.57 9.51 -6.95
N CYS A 429 -41.39 10.42 -7.47
CA CYS A 429 -42.83 10.21 -7.61
C CYS A 429 -43.17 10.25 -9.10
N ARG A 430 -43.77 9.15 -9.58
CA ARG A 430 -44.26 8.90 -10.94
C ARG A 430 -45.15 10.03 -11.49
N PHE A 431 -45.00 10.35 -12.76
CA PHE A 431 -45.99 10.10 -13.82
C PHE A 431 -45.32 9.96 -15.19
#